data_AF-Q1N9C9-F1
#
_entry.id   AF-Q1N9C9-F1
#
_cell.length_a   1.000
_cell.length_b   1.000
_cell.length_c   1.000
_cell.angle_alpha   90.00
_cell.angle_beta   90.00
_cell.angle_gamma   90.00
#
_symmetry.space_group_name_H-M   'P 1'
#
loop_
_entity.id
_entity.type
_entity.pdbx_description
1 polymer ?
#
loop_
_entity_poly.entity_id
_entity_poly.type
_entity_poly.pdbx_seq_one_letter_code
_entity_poly.pdbx_strand_id
1 'polypeptide(L)'
;MWRRTPDVATNFSLTYASTRDFRQWDVGGRRVNGPLSPETMEMVDAPGVQHGLVNNALLQISRSGEPVLLYTKFVDGQKSGVVAATRMNGAWREQTIVVGKTAVQVSGGGSMPGLPVFRFGETRSNGDMHVSAVIARDQTELLLDPDTLTAKPWRPDVGPNASRARAKLMPDVTLKIPKGMDKATVRKVQVRQNGLDGPIEGELRWFAQGVNQDRPHACTEQAPVACKPPASPLLWVPAPD
;
A
#
# COMPACT_ATOMS: atom_id res chain seq x y z
N MET A 1 -6.95 1.34 -5.22
CA MET A 1 -8.27 0.75 -4.92
C MET A 1 -9.31 1.85 -5.01
N TRP A 2 -10.46 1.58 -5.62
CA TRP A 2 -11.54 2.54 -5.83
C TRP A 2 -12.80 2.16 -5.07
N ARG A 3 -13.55 3.19 -4.67
CA ARG A 3 -14.72 3.11 -3.79
C ARG A 3 -15.81 4.07 -4.29
N ARG A 4 -17.09 3.67 -4.24
CA ARG A 4 -18.21 4.52 -4.71
C ARG A 4 -18.73 5.48 -3.63
N THR A 5 -18.79 5.04 -2.37
CA THR A 5 -19.33 5.80 -1.24
C THR A 5 -18.40 5.65 -0.02
N PRO A 6 -18.59 6.37 1.09
CA PRO A 6 -17.78 6.13 2.28
C PRO A 6 -17.86 4.71 2.87
N ASP A 7 -18.90 3.93 2.51
CA ASP A 7 -19.02 2.53 2.94
C ASP A 7 -17.99 1.63 2.23
N VAL A 8 -17.20 0.90 3.02
CA VAL A 8 -16.19 -0.07 2.54
C VAL A 8 -16.78 -1.13 1.61
N ALA A 9 -18.06 -1.50 1.78
CA ALA A 9 -18.75 -2.47 0.93
C ALA A 9 -18.81 -2.01 -0.54
N THR A 10 -18.62 -0.72 -0.78
CA THR A 10 -18.63 -0.13 -2.12
C THR A 10 -17.24 -0.01 -2.77
N ASN A 11 -16.20 -0.59 -2.16
CA ASN A 11 -14.95 -0.86 -2.84
C ASN A 11 -15.21 -1.81 -4.02
N PHE A 12 -14.66 -1.52 -5.20
CA PHE A 12 -15.04 -2.26 -6.42
C PHE A 12 -13.89 -2.67 -7.33
N SER A 13 -12.73 -2.02 -7.24
CA SER A 13 -11.58 -2.37 -8.08
C SER A 13 -10.25 -1.99 -7.44
N LEU A 14 -9.21 -2.69 -7.88
CA LEU A 14 -7.81 -2.43 -7.58
C LEU A 14 -7.09 -2.08 -8.88
N THR A 15 -6.40 -0.94 -8.89
CA THR A 15 -5.63 -0.46 -10.04
C THR A 15 -4.22 -0.13 -9.63
N TYR A 16 -3.32 -0.09 -10.60
CA TYR A 16 -1.91 0.23 -10.43
C TYR A 16 -1.45 1.32 -11.41
N ALA A 17 -0.47 2.10 -10.98
CA ALA A 17 0.35 2.97 -11.81
C ALA A 17 1.68 3.22 -11.10
N SER A 18 2.73 3.54 -11.86
CA SER A 18 4.01 3.94 -11.32
C SER A 18 4.47 5.27 -11.92
N THR A 19 5.43 5.93 -11.30
CA THR A 19 6.00 7.18 -11.82
C THR A 19 7.46 7.28 -11.43
N ARG A 20 8.24 8.01 -12.22
CA ARG A 20 9.65 8.35 -11.92
C ARG A 20 9.83 9.82 -11.55
N ASP A 21 8.83 10.66 -11.82
CA ASP A 21 8.95 12.12 -11.74
C ASP A 21 7.73 12.81 -11.10
N PHE A 22 6.70 12.05 -10.71
CA PHE A 22 5.41 12.54 -10.19
C PHE A 22 4.64 13.46 -11.15
N ARG A 23 5.03 13.52 -12.43
CA ARG A 23 4.37 14.30 -13.48
C ARG A 23 3.68 13.38 -14.48
N GLN A 24 4.41 12.37 -14.95
CA GLN A 24 3.90 11.36 -15.86
C GLN A 24 3.80 10.02 -15.14
N TRP A 25 2.70 9.33 -15.41
CA TRP A 25 2.39 8.02 -14.83
C TRP A 25 2.51 6.94 -15.90
N ASP A 26 3.19 5.87 -15.57
CA ASP A 26 3.21 4.63 -16.34
C ASP A 26 2.02 3.76 -15.91
N VAL A 27 1.19 3.42 -16.88
CA VAL A 27 -0.04 2.65 -16.73
C VAL A 27 0.02 1.51 -17.73
N GLY A 28 0.53 0.36 -17.31
CA GLY A 28 0.73 -0.80 -18.19
C GLY A 28 1.60 -0.49 -19.42
N GLY A 29 2.65 0.33 -19.27
CA GLY A 29 3.52 0.77 -20.36
C GLY A 29 3.07 2.04 -21.07
N ARG A 30 1.82 2.50 -20.85
CA ARG A 30 1.32 3.76 -21.40
C ARG A 30 1.66 4.92 -20.48
N ARG A 31 2.19 6.00 -21.05
CA ARG A 31 2.43 7.25 -20.32
C ARG A 31 1.19 8.14 -20.32
N VAL A 32 0.71 8.52 -19.14
CA VAL A 32 -0.47 9.39 -18.96
C VAL A 32 -0.17 10.51 -17.97
N ASN A 33 -0.83 11.66 -18.17
CA ASN A 33 -0.85 12.73 -17.18
C ASN A 33 -2.07 12.54 -16.26
N GLY A 34 -1.97 13.00 -15.01
CA GLY A 34 -3.11 13.03 -14.10
C GLY A 34 -4.19 14.05 -14.53
N PRO A 35 -5.38 14.03 -13.90
CA PRO A 35 -5.77 13.14 -12.80
C PRO A 35 -5.99 11.69 -13.26
N LEU A 36 -5.71 10.74 -12.37
CA LEU A 36 -5.93 9.31 -12.59
C LEU A 36 -7.36 8.91 -12.16
N SER A 37 -7.94 7.96 -12.87
CA SER A 37 -9.29 7.42 -12.64
C SER A 37 -9.29 5.89 -12.83
N PRO A 38 -10.32 5.17 -12.35
CA PRO A 38 -10.44 3.73 -12.63
C PRO A 38 -10.35 3.39 -14.13
N GLU A 39 -10.84 4.28 -15.00
CA GLU A 39 -10.91 4.10 -16.45
C GLU A 39 -9.57 4.40 -17.15
N THR A 40 -8.72 5.22 -16.52
CA THR A 40 -7.42 5.61 -17.10
C THR A 40 -6.25 4.86 -16.51
N MET A 41 -6.43 4.19 -15.36
CA MET A 41 -5.41 3.38 -14.70
C MET A 41 -5.45 1.93 -15.19
N GLU A 42 -4.39 1.21 -14.85
CA GLU A 42 -4.26 -0.17 -15.21
C GLU A 42 -5.01 -1.02 -14.20
N MET A 43 -5.86 -1.90 -14.71
CA MET A 43 -6.63 -2.79 -13.87
C MET A 43 -5.75 -3.92 -13.35
N VAL A 44 -5.71 -4.07 -12.02
CA VAL A 44 -5.15 -5.26 -11.36
C VAL A 44 -6.26 -6.29 -11.21
N ASP A 45 -7.38 -5.88 -10.62
CA ASP A 45 -8.56 -6.72 -10.38
C ASP A 45 -9.83 -5.85 -10.28
N ALA A 46 -10.97 -6.36 -10.70
CA ALA A 46 -12.27 -5.68 -10.73
C ALA A 46 -13.41 -6.56 -10.21
N PRO A 47 -13.38 -7.02 -8.94
CA PRO A 47 -14.38 -7.95 -8.42
C PRO A 47 -15.77 -7.32 -8.25
N GLY A 48 -15.87 -5.98 -8.27
CA GLY A 48 -17.14 -5.27 -8.09
C GLY A 48 -17.47 -4.99 -6.62
N VAL A 49 -18.58 -4.28 -6.39
CA VAL A 49 -19.04 -3.93 -5.03
C VAL A 49 -19.46 -5.17 -4.25
N GLN A 50 -19.31 -5.15 -2.93
CA GLN A 50 -19.70 -6.24 -2.02
C GLN A 50 -18.93 -7.55 -2.22
N HIS A 51 -17.75 -7.50 -2.84
CA HIS A 51 -16.90 -8.68 -3.09
C HIS A 51 -15.67 -8.75 -2.16
N GLY A 52 -15.80 -8.29 -0.92
CA GLY A 52 -14.78 -8.46 0.13
C GLY A 52 -13.51 -7.61 -0.03
N LEU A 53 -13.50 -6.62 -0.93
CA LEU A 53 -12.40 -5.66 -1.06
C LEU A 53 -12.35 -4.73 0.15
N VAL A 54 -11.22 -4.72 0.85
CA VAL A 54 -10.93 -3.77 1.94
C VAL A 54 -9.88 -2.76 1.48
N ASN A 55 -9.93 -1.55 2.03
CA ASN A 55 -8.99 -0.46 1.74
C ASN A 55 -7.63 -0.57 2.44
N ASN A 56 -7.09 -1.79 2.49
CA ASN A 56 -5.82 -2.13 3.13
C ASN A 56 -4.83 -2.82 2.18
N ALA A 57 -5.03 -2.69 0.86
CA ALA A 57 -4.11 -3.24 -0.12
C ALA A 57 -2.67 -2.76 0.16
N LEU A 58 -1.72 -3.69 0.12
CA LEU A 58 -0.30 -3.43 0.30
C LEU A 58 0.43 -3.63 -1.01
N LEU A 59 1.53 -2.90 -1.17
CA LEU A 59 2.44 -2.98 -2.31
C LEU A 59 3.86 -3.17 -1.78
N GLN A 60 4.58 -4.11 -2.40
CA GLN A 60 6.03 -4.26 -2.30
C GLN A 60 6.63 -4.29 -3.70
N ILE A 61 7.94 -4.07 -3.78
CA ILE A 61 8.71 -4.26 -5.00
C ILE A 61 9.58 -5.49 -4.79
N SER A 62 9.49 -6.46 -5.70
CA SER A 62 10.35 -7.63 -5.71
C SER A 62 11.79 -7.25 -6.06
N ARG A 63 12.72 -8.19 -5.91
CA ARG A 63 14.12 -7.98 -6.33
C ARG A 63 14.27 -7.80 -7.84
N SER A 64 13.36 -8.37 -8.63
CA SER A 64 13.27 -8.18 -10.08
C SER A 64 12.74 -6.79 -10.46
N GLY A 65 12.30 -5.97 -9.49
CA GLY A 65 11.75 -4.64 -9.72
C GLY A 65 10.24 -4.64 -10.02
N GLU A 66 9.61 -5.81 -9.95
CA GLU A 66 8.18 -5.97 -10.23
C GLU A 66 7.33 -5.66 -8.99
N PRO A 67 6.15 -5.05 -9.16
CA PRO A 67 5.23 -4.79 -8.08
C PRO A 67 4.52 -6.06 -7.61
N VAL A 68 4.55 -6.32 -6.30
CA VAL A 68 3.80 -7.39 -5.63
C VAL A 68 2.75 -6.76 -4.74
N LEU A 69 1.48 -7.03 -5.01
CA LEU A 69 0.36 -6.57 -4.21
C LEU A 69 -0.20 -7.67 -3.32
N LEU A 70 -0.68 -7.28 -2.14
CA LEU A 70 -1.58 -8.07 -1.32
C LEU A 70 -2.88 -7.31 -1.13
N TYR A 71 -4.01 -7.99 -1.24
CA TYR A 71 -5.33 -7.40 -1.00
C TYR A 71 -6.34 -8.48 -0.62
N THR A 72 -7.52 -8.08 -0.17
CA THR A 72 -8.60 -9.01 0.14
C THR A 72 -9.63 -9.03 -0.96
N LYS A 73 -10.24 -10.20 -1.17
CA LYS A 73 -11.53 -10.32 -1.85
C LYS A 73 -12.27 -11.55 -1.35
N PHE A 74 -13.51 -11.69 -1.75
CA PHE A 74 -14.22 -12.95 -1.61
C PHE A 74 -13.74 -13.95 -2.66
N VAL A 75 -13.45 -15.16 -2.19
CA VAL A 75 -12.90 -16.30 -2.95
C VAL A 75 -13.72 -17.55 -2.61
N ASP A 76 -13.53 -18.66 -3.33
CA ASP A 76 -14.07 -19.99 -3.00
C ASP A 76 -15.51 -20.01 -2.44
N GLY A 77 -16.46 -19.48 -3.22
CA GLY A 77 -17.87 -19.44 -2.79
C GLY A 77 -18.14 -18.43 -1.67
N GLN A 78 -17.59 -17.21 -1.77
CA GLN A 78 -17.81 -16.06 -0.88
C GLN A 78 -17.03 -16.05 0.45
N LYS A 79 -16.03 -16.91 0.63
CA LYS A 79 -15.14 -16.86 1.79
C LYS A 79 -14.19 -15.68 1.69
N SER A 80 -13.80 -15.08 2.82
CA SER A 80 -12.77 -14.04 2.80
C SER A 80 -11.42 -14.64 2.45
N GLY A 81 -10.72 -14.06 1.48
CA GLY A 81 -9.37 -14.48 1.10
C GLY A 81 -8.37 -13.32 1.11
N VAL A 82 -7.10 -13.67 1.19
CA VAL A 82 -5.98 -12.79 0.83
C VAL A 82 -5.44 -13.25 -0.51
N VAL A 83 -5.30 -12.31 -1.43
CA VAL A 83 -4.84 -12.51 -2.79
C VAL A 83 -3.52 -11.77 -2.97
N ALA A 84 -2.55 -12.48 -3.54
CA ALA A 84 -1.32 -11.88 -4.04
C ALA A 84 -1.45 -11.62 -5.54
N ALA A 85 -0.90 -10.49 -6.01
CA ALA A 85 -0.84 -10.18 -7.43
C ALA A 85 0.52 -9.61 -7.82
N THR A 86 0.99 -9.97 -9.00
CA THR A 86 2.25 -9.47 -9.59
C THR A 86 2.13 -9.41 -11.11
N ARG A 87 3.10 -8.79 -11.77
CA ARG A 87 3.22 -8.91 -13.23
C ARG A 87 3.93 -10.19 -13.61
N MET A 88 3.36 -10.91 -14.56
CA MET A 88 4.05 -12.00 -15.25
C MET A 88 3.79 -11.86 -16.74
N ASN A 89 4.85 -11.86 -17.53
CA ASN A 89 4.78 -11.75 -18.99
C ASN A 89 3.95 -10.53 -19.46
N GLY A 90 4.13 -9.39 -18.79
CA GLY A 90 3.47 -8.13 -19.15
C GLY A 90 2.01 -7.98 -18.70
N ALA A 91 1.43 -8.98 -18.01
CA ALA A 91 0.05 -8.93 -17.51
C ALA A 91 -0.01 -9.17 -16.00
N TRP A 92 -1.04 -8.65 -15.34
CA TRP A 92 -1.33 -8.99 -13.95
C TRP A 92 -1.74 -10.45 -13.83
N ARG A 93 -1.14 -11.12 -12.85
CA ARG A 93 -1.54 -12.45 -12.38
C ARG A 93 -1.91 -12.34 -10.92
N GLU A 94 -2.91 -13.11 -10.53
CA GLU A 94 -3.45 -13.16 -9.19
C GLU A 94 -3.42 -14.60 -8.70
N GLN A 95 -3.13 -14.78 -7.41
CA GLN A 95 -3.21 -16.07 -6.73
C GLN A 95 -3.83 -15.84 -5.35
N THR A 96 -4.85 -16.63 -5.03
CA THR A 96 -5.35 -16.69 -3.64
C THR A 96 -4.33 -17.43 -2.81
N ILE A 97 -3.78 -16.77 -1.79
CA ILE A 97 -2.72 -17.32 -0.93
C ILE A 97 -3.25 -17.74 0.45
N VAL A 98 -4.38 -17.17 0.89
CA VAL A 98 -5.07 -17.54 2.12
C VAL A 98 -6.57 -17.57 1.86
N VAL A 99 -7.24 -18.63 2.31
CA VAL A 99 -8.70 -18.77 2.29
C VAL A 99 -9.19 -18.90 3.73
N GLY A 100 -10.04 -17.97 4.16
CA GLY A 100 -10.69 -18.04 5.45
C GLY A 100 -11.76 -19.13 5.49
N LYS A 101 -12.17 -19.54 6.69
CA LYS A 101 -13.24 -20.54 6.87
C LYS A 101 -14.62 -20.01 6.43
N THR A 102 -14.84 -18.70 6.62
CA THR A 102 -16.12 -18.02 6.38
C THR A 102 -15.91 -16.66 5.69
N ALA A 103 -17.00 -16.07 5.24
CA ALA A 103 -17.04 -14.66 4.88
C ALA A 103 -16.88 -13.78 6.13
N VAL A 104 -15.97 -12.82 6.10
CA VAL A 104 -15.98 -11.67 7.00
C VAL A 104 -16.81 -10.59 6.34
N GLN A 105 -17.84 -10.10 7.03
CA GLN A 105 -18.67 -9.02 6.52
C GLN A 105 -17.85 -7.73 6.41
N VAL A 106 -17.79 -7.17 5.19
CA VAL A 106 -17.10 -5.92 4.88
C VAL A 106 -18.15 -4.87 4.59
N SER A 107 -18.60 -4.14 5.62
CA SER A 107 -19.58 -3.05 5.51
C SER A 107 -19.42 -2.02 6.62
N GLY A 108 -19.68 -0.76 6.31
CA GLY A 108 -19.59 0.37 7.25
C GLY A 108 -18.51 1.39 6.86
N GLY A 109 -18.45 2.47 7.64
CA GLY A 109 -17.46 3.53 7.48
C GLY A 109 -16.48 3.59 8.66
N GLY A 110 -15.38 4.33 8.49
CA GLY A 110 -14.39 4.57 9.54
C GLY A 110 -13.53 3.34 9.88
N SER A 111 -12.99 3.33 11.10
CA SER A 111 -12.15 2.23 11.61
C SER A 111 -13.02 1.04 12.01
N MET A 112 -12.94 -0.05 11.25
CA MET A 112 -13.71 -1.28 11.51
C MET A 112 -12.83 -2.36 12.14
N PRO A 113 -13.18 -2.89 13.33
CA PRO A 113 -12.48 -4.03 13.91
C PRO A 113 -12.83 -5.33 13.17
N GLY A 114 -11.91 -6.30 13.19
CA GLY A 114 -12.19 -7.66 12.72
C GLY A 114 -12.12 -7.88 11.20
N LEU A 115 -11.78 -6.84 10.42
CA LEU A 115 -11.45 -7.02 9.00
C LEU A 115 -10.19 -7.88 8.83
N PRO A 116 -10.04 -8.59 7.69
CA PRO A 116 -8.79 -9.27 7.38
C PRO A 116 -7.60 -8.31 7.44
N VAL A 117 -6.52 -8.73 8.08
CA VAL A 117 -5.26 -7.98 8.17
C VAL A 117 -4.16 -8.82 7.58
N PHE A 118 -3.28 -8.21 6.79
CA PHE A 118 -2.12 -8.87 6.23
C PHE A 118 -0.95 -7.90 6.18
N ARG A 119 0.28 -8.43 6.18
CA ARG A 119 1.52 -7.67 6.14
C ARG A 119 2.58 -8.43 5.37
N PHE A 120 3.44 -7.67 4.70
CA PHE A 120 4.76 -8.16 4.32
C PHE A 120 5.67 -8.14 5.55
N GLY A 121 6.38 -9.23 5.77
CA GLY A 121 7.48 -9.37 6.72
C GLY A 121 8.82 -9.29 6.00
N GLU A 122 9.80 -10.02 6.52
CA GLU A 122 11.15 -10.08 5.94
C GLU A 122 11.16 -10.73 4.54
N THR A 123 12.07 -10.27 3.71
CA THR A 123 12.41 -10.82 2.41
C THR A 123 13.70 -11.60 2.52
N ARG A 124 13.66 -12.87 2.17
CA ARG A 124 14.81 -13.77 2.22
C ARG A 124 15.88 -13.40 1.20
N SER A 125 17.07 -13.98 1.38
CA SER A 125 18.21 -13.82 0.46
C SER A 125 17.91 -14.30 -0.96
N ASN A 126 16.93 -15.19 -1.16
CA ASN A 126 16.47 -15.64 -2.48
C ASN A 126 15.34 -14.78 -3.08
N GLY A 127 14.84 -13.77 -2.35
CA GLY A 127 13.74 -12.91 -2.81
C GLY A 127 12.35 -13.34 -2.33
N ASP A 128 12.20 -14.52 -1.71
CA ASP A 128 10.92 -14.94 -1.14
C ASP A 128 10.49 -13.96 -0.04
N MET A 129 9.21 -13.58 -0.03
CA MET A 129 8.63 -12.61 0.90
C MET A 129 7.83 -13.33 1.99
N HIS A 130 8.11 -13.03 3.25
CA HIS A 130 7.26 -13.44 4.35
C HIS A 130 5.92 -12.67 4.29
N VAL A 131 4.81 -13.38 4.40
CA VAL A 131 3.46 -12.81 4.48
C VAL A 131 2.77 -13.34 5.72
N SER A 132 2.34 -12.41 6.59
CA SER A 132 1.47 -12.71 7.72
C SER A 132 0.05 -12.29 7.36
N ALA A 133 -0.94 -13.14 7.62
CA ALA A 133 -2.34 -12.85 7.39
C ALA A 133 -3.20 -13.32 8.57
N VAL A 134 -4.21 -12.54 8.92
CA VAL A 134 -5.20 -12.86 9.94
C VAL A 134 -6.60 -12.67 9.35
N ILE A 135 -7.39 -13.74 9.29
CA ILE A 135 -8.80 -13.70 8.87
C ILE A 135 -9.63 -14.32 9.99
N ALA A 136 -10.62 -13.58 10.52
CA ALA A 136 -11.50 -14.07 11.58
C ALA A 136 -10.74 -14.70 12.79
N ARG A 137 -9.58 -14.13 13.16
CA ARG A 137 -8.64 -14.59 14.21
C ARG A 137 -7.74 -15.78 13.83
N ASP A 138 -7.97 -16.44 12.71
CA ASP A 138 -7.05 -17.46 12.20
C ASP A 138 -5.82 -16.78 11.59
N GLN A 139 -4.65 -17.02 12.18
CA GLN A 139 -3.37 -16.51 11.69
C GLN A 139 -2.74 -17.53 10.74
N THR A 140 -2.23 -17.04 9.60
CA THR A 140 -1.50 -17.81 8.60
C THR A 140 -0.20 -17.09 8.27
N GLU A 141 0.90 -17.83 8.30
CA GLU A 141 2.23 -17.33 7.96
C GLU A 141 2.73 -18.07 6.72
N LEU A 142 3.08 -17.31 5.69
CA LEU A 142 3.46 -17.83 4.38
C LEU A 142 4.79 -17.27 3.92
N LEU A 143 5.47 -18.06 3.11
CA LEU A 143 6.59 -17.62 2.31
C LEU A 143 6.14 -17.60 0.85
N LEU A 144 6.08 -16.39 0.29
CA LEU A 144 5.59 -16.10 -1.05
C LEU A 144 6.77 -15.91 -2.00
N ASP A 145 6.81 -16.70 -3.07
CA ASP A 145 7.64 -16.41 -4.22
C ASP A 145 6.98 -15.27 -5.04
N PRO A 146 7.61 -14.09 -5.15
CA PRO A 146 7.00 -12.93 -5.81
C PRO A 146 6.96 -13.04 -7.35
N ASP A 147 7.75 -13.92 -7.96
CA ASP A 147 7.86 -14.07 -9.41
C ASP A 147 6.93 -15.18 -9.93
N THR A 148 6.49 -16.11 -9.06
CA THR A 148 5.53 -17.18 -9.39
C THR A 148 4.20 -17.11 -8.63
N LEU A 149 4.11 -16.27 -7.60
CA LEU A 149 3.02 -16.22 -6.62
C LEU A 149 2.77 -17.54 -5.86
N THR A 150 3.72 -18.47 -5.91
CA THR A 150 3.63 -19.71 -5.15
C THR A 150 3.81 -19.41 -3.66
N ALA A 151 2.82 -19.78 -2.85
CA ALA A 151 2.87 -19.64 -1.40
C ALA A 151 3.11 -21.01 -0.74
N LYS A 152 4.05 -21.06 0.21
CA LYS A 152 4.33 -22.22 1.06
C LYS A 152 4.27 -21.82 2.54
N PRO A 153 4.05 -22.75 3.48
CA PRO A 153 4.08 -22.44 4.91
C PRO A 153 5.40 -21.76 5.28
N TRP A 154 5.32 -20.63 5.98
CA TRP A 154 6.52 -19.97 6.49
C TRP A 154 7.19 -20.85 7.56
N ARG A 155 8.51 -20.88 7.51
CA ARG A 155 9.34 -21.43 8.58
C ARG A 155 10.43 -20.39 8.88
N PRO A 156 10.79 -20.15 10.14
CA PRO A 156 11.94 -19.31 10.44
C PRO A 156 13.19 -19.95 9.82
N ASP A 157 14.03 -19.15 9.18
CA ASP A 157 15.35 -19.63 8.78
C ASP A 157 16.20 -19.80 10.04
N VAL A 158 16.74 -21.00 10.24
CA VAL A 158 17.69 -21.28 11.34
C VAL A 158 19.07 -20.79 10.89
N GLY A 159 19.21 -19.47 10.75
CA GLY A 159 20.44 -18.79 10.34
C GLY A 159 20.74 -17.63 11.29
N PRO A 160 22.01 -17.18 11.38
CA PRO A 160 22.35 -16.04 12.24
C PRO A 160 21.50 -14.84 11.81
N ASN A 161 20.77 -14.26 12.77
CA ASN A 161 19.87 -13.13 12.60
C ASN A 161 20.32 -12.21 11.47
N ALA A 162 19.52 -12.09 10.41
CA ALA A 162 19.71 -11.04 9.42
C ALA A 162 19.75 -9.72 10.19
N SER A 163 20.93 -9.10 10.25
CA SER A 163 21.08 -7.84 10.94
C SER A 163 20.21 -6.83 10.20
N ARG A 164 19.15 -6.35 10.88
CA ARG A 164 18.43 -5.18 10.37
C ARG A 164 19.46 -4.08 10.22
N ALA A 165 19.71 -3.65 8.99
CA ALA A 165 20.62 -2.56 8.72
C ALA A 165 20.25 -1.38 9.64
N ARG A 166 21.21 -0.91 10.44
CA ARG A 166 20.99 0.18 11.37
C ARG A 166 20.52 1.39 10.56
N ALA A 167 19.41 2.00 10.95
CA ALA A 167 18.88 3.15 10.24
C ALA A 167 19.96 4.24 10.17
N LYS A 168 20.38 4.62 8.95
CA LYS A 168 21.24 5.79 8.75
C LYS A 168 20.50 7.03 9.26
N LEU A 169 21.19 7.89 10.00
CA LEU A 169 20.61 9.17 10.43
C LEU A 169 20.42 10.03 9.18
N MET A 170 19.16 10.33 8.84
CA MET A 170 18.86 11.17 7.68
C MET A 170 19.27 12.63 7.95
N PRO A 171 19.75 13.36 6.93
CA PRO A 171 20.00 14.79 7.04
C PRO A 171 18.78 15.54 7.59
N ASP A 172 19.04 16.53 8.43
CA ASP A 172 17.99 17.40 8.96
C ASP A 172 17.66 18.50 7.94
N VAL A 173 16.79 18.16 6.98
CA VAL A 173 16.17 19.13 6.07
C VAL A 173 14.83 19.58 6.66
N THR A 174 14.75 20.84 7.11
CA THR A 174 13.51 21.40 7.67
C THR A 174 12.54 21.81 6.56
N LEU A 175 11.35 21.20 6.56
CA LEU A 175 10.22 21.63 5.74
C LEU A 175 9.33 22.58 6.56
N LYS A 176 9.19 23.84 6.11
CA LYS A 176 8.32 24.83 6.77
C LYS A 176 6.86 24.58 6.42
N ILE A 177 6.02 24.45 7.44
CA ILE A 177 4.57 24.35 7.27
C ILE A 177 3.98 25.76 7.13
N PRO A 178 3.19 26.04 6.08
CA PRO A 178 2.48 27.31 5.95
C PRO A 178 1.55 27.59 7.14
N LYS A 179 1.44 28.85 7.54
CA LYS A 179 0.52 29.27 8.61
C LYS A 179 -0.94 29.07 8.20
N GLY A 180 -1.80 28.83 9.19
CA GLY A 180 -3.25 28.77 9.01
C GLY A 180 -3.78 27.45 8.45
N MET A 181 -2.96 26.40 8.40
CA MET A 181 -3.39 25.04 8.12
C MET A 181 -3.89 24.36 9.40
N ASP A 182 -4.87 23.47 9.28
CA ASP A 182 -5.47 22.76 10.41
C ASP A 182 -4.59 21.56 10.84
N LYS A 183 -4.03 21.64 12.05
CA LYS A 183 -3.21 20.59 12.70
C LYS A 183 -2.15 19.99 11.77
N ALA A 184 -1.54 20.84 10.95
CA ALA A 184 -0.63 20.39 9.91
C ALA A 184 0.69 19.86 10.49
N THR A 185 1.23 18.83 9.84
CA THR A 185 2.45 18.14 10.26
C THR A 185 3.29 17.77 9.04
N VAL A 186 4.61 17.61 9.26
CA VAL A 186 5.50 17.02 8.27
C VAL A 186 5.33 15.50 8.29
N ARG A 187 5.01 14.93 7.13
CA ARG A 187 4.95 13.50 6.85
C ARG A 187 6.27 13.06 6.21
N LYS A 188 6.63 11.80 6.46
CA LYS A 188 7.89 11.20 6.04
C LYS A 188 7.66 9.75 5.63
N VAL A 189 8.32 9.29 4.58
CA VAL A 189 8.38 7.87 4.23
C VAL A 189 9.77 7.53 3.72
N GLN A 190 10.35 6.43 4.25
CA GLN A 190 11.63 5.92 3.76
C GLN A 190 11.44 5.34 2.36
N VAL A 191 12.41 5.60 1.50
CA VAL A 191 12.52 4.98 0.18
C VAL A 191 13.67 3.99 0.23
N ARG A 192 13.40 2.78 -0.22
CA ARG A 192 14.36 1.67 -0.23
C ARG A 192 14.58 1.20 -1.64
N GLN A 193 15.79 0.74 -1.90
CA GLN A 193 16.11 0.06 -3.14
C GLN A 193 15.46 -1.33 -3.15
N ASN A 194 14.68 -1.67 -4.18
CA ASN A 194 14.20 -3.04 -4.43
C ASN A 194 13.51 -3.76 -3.23
N GLY A 195 12.62 -3.07 -2.50
CA GLY A 195 11.72 -3.69 -1.51
C GLY A 195 12.01 -3.36 -0.04
N LEU A 196 11.30 -4.03 0.88
CA LEU A 196 11.30 -3.74 2.32
C LEU A 196 12.69 -3.84 2.99
N ASP A 197 13.51 -4.79 2.55
CA ASP A 197 14.79 -5.13 3.20
C ASP A 197 16.01 -4.59 2.45
N GLY A 198 15.79 -3.92 1.32
CA GLY A 198 16.86 -3.24 0.63
C GLY A 198 17.39 -2.03 1.40
N PRO A 199 18.57 -1.53 1.01
CA PRO A 199 19.15 -0.34 1.61
C PRO A 199 18.19 0.84 1.52
N ILE A 200 18.19 1.68 2.55
CA ILE A 200 17.48 2.95 2.52
C ILE A 200 18.27 3.90 1.61
N GLU A 201 17.65 4.30 0.50
CA GLU A 201 18.20 5.26 -0.46
C GLU A 201 17.93 6.70 -0.02
N GLY A 202 16.93 6.90 0.84
CA GLY A 202 16.57 8.20 1.37
C GLY A 202 15.16 8.24 1.93
N GLU A 203 14.59 9.44 1.97
CA GLU A 203 13.28 9.72 2.53
C GLU A 203 12.54 10.78 1.71
N LEU A 204 11.25 10.57 1.49
CA LEU A 204 10.36 11.60 0.97
C LEU A 204 9.73 12.37 2.13
N ARG A 205 9.71 13.70 2.05
CA ARG A 205 9.07 14.60 3.04
C ARG A 205 8.07 15.54 2.39
N TRP A 206 6.92 15.71 3.03
CA TRP A 206 5.88 16.68 2.63
C TRP A 206 5.11 17.14 3.87
N PHE A 207 4.35 18.21 3.77
CA PHE A 207 3.41 18.62 4.83
C PHE A 207 1.98 18.26 4.43
N ALA A 208 1.15 17.95 5.43
CA ALA A 208 -0.27 17.69 5.24
C ALA A 208 -1.06 18.13 6.47
N GLN A 209 -2.34 18.46 6.28
CA GLN A 209 -3.25 18.73 7.40
C GLN A 209 -3.51 17.46 8.23
N GLY A 210 -4.05 17.67 9.44
CA GLY A 210 -4.50 16.59 10.30
C GLY A 210 -5.62 15.75 9.67
N VAL A 211 -5.89 14.58 10.24
CA VAL A 211 -7.01 13.73 9.81
C VAL A 211 -8.34 14.43 10.14
N ASN A 212 -9.30 14.39 9.20
CA ASN A 212 -10.63 14.98 9.38
C ASN A 212 -11.78 14.00 9.04
N GLN A 213 -11.60 12.70 9.30
CA GLN A 213 -12.65 11.67 9.18
C GLN A 213 -13.39 11.68 7.83
N ASP A 214 -12.64 11.73 6.72
CA ASP A 214 -13.17 11.84 5.35
C ASP A 214 -14.08 13.08 5.11
N ARG A 215 -13.98 14.12 5.94
CA ARG A 215 -14.67 15.40 5.74
C ARG A 215 -13.72 16.44 5.15
N PRO A 216 -14.19 17.28 4.22
CA PRO A 216 -13.44 18.47 3.83
C PRO A 216 -13.15 19.35 5.05
N HIS A 217 -11.94 19.92 5.11
CA HIS A 217 -11.63 20.90 6.15
C HIS A 217 -12.36 22.21 5.86
N ALA A 218 -12.94 22.83 6.88
CA ALA A 218 -13.48 24.18 6.80
C ALA A 218 -12.39 25.21 7.09
N CYS A 219 -12.47 26.39 6.47
CA CYS A 219 -11.65 27.51 6.87
C CYS A 219 -12.23 28.11 8.15
N THR A 220 -11.38 28.32 9.16
CA THR A 220 -11.76 28.94 10.44
C THR A 220 -10.83 30.12 10.73
N GLU A 221 -11.14 30.93 11.75
CA GLU A 221 -10.23 32.00 12.20
C GLU A 221 -8.85 31.46 12.59
N GLN A 222 -8.80 30.27 13.21
CA GLN A 222 -7.55 29.61 13.62
C GLN A 222 -6.84 28.91 12.46
N ALA A 223 -7.59 28.52 11.42
CA ALA A 223 -7.07 27.81 10.25
C ALA A 223 -7.65 28.39 8.94
N PRO A 224 -7.29 29.63 8.57
CA PRO A 224 -7.92 30.36 7.47
C PRO A 224 -7.62 29.80 6.08
N VAL A 225 -6.64 28.90 5.93
CA VAL A 225 -6.33 28.26 4.65
C VAL A 225 -6.72 26.78 4.62
N ALA A 226 -7.39 26.26 5.64
CA ALA A 226 -7.60 24.83 5.75
C ALA A 226 -8.53 24.24 4.69
N CYS A 227 -9.51 25.01 4.22
CA CYS A 227 -10.39 24.61 3.11
C CYS A 227 -9.75 24.74 1.72
N LYS A 228 -8.63 25.46 1.61
CA LYS A 228 -7.85 25.62 0.36
C LYS A 228 -6.36 25.68 0.68
N PRO A 229 -5.77 24.56 1.14
CA PRO A 229 -4.38 24.55 1.57
C PRO A 229 -3.44 24.78 0.36
N PRO A 230 -2.29 25.43 0.57
CA PRO A 230 -1.28 25.54 -0.48
C PRO A 230 -0.73 24.16 -0.86
N ALA A 231 -0.22 24.04 -2.08
CA ALA A 231 0.44 22.84 -2.54
C ALA A 231 1.66 22.51 -1.65
N SER A 232 1.78 21.24 -1.24
CA SER A 232 2.96 20.79 -0.50
C SER A 232 4.03 20.31 -1.46
N PRO A 233 5.30 20.74 -1.30
CA PRO A 233 6.38 20.15 -2.06
C PRO A 233 6.62 18.72 -1.58
N LEU A 234 6.97 17.84 -2.52
CA LEU A 234 7.50 16.52 -2.21
C LEU A 234 9.03 16.61 -2.28
N LEU A 235 9.68 16.64 -1.11
CA LEU A 235 11.13 16.75 -1.01
C LEU A 235 11.76 15.36 -0.95
N TRP A 236 12.76 15.13 -1.80
CA TRP A 236 13.67 14.00 -1.71
C TRP A 236 14.85 14.36 -0.79
N VAL A 237 15.07 13.57 0.25
CA VAL A 237 16.23 13.66 1.14
C VAL A 237 17.05 12.38 0.95
N PRO A 238 18.16 12.40 0.19
CA PRO A 238 18.97 11.21 -0.02
C PRO A 238 19.59 10.74 1.30
N ALA A 239 19.77 9.43 1.43
CA ALA A 239 20.56 8.86 2.49
C ALA A 239 22.02 9.36 2.37
N PRO A 240 22.72 9.57 3.50
CA PRO A 240 24.15 9.86 3.44
C PRO A 240 24.89 8.66 2.87
N ASP A 241 25.95 8.92 2.11
CA ASP A 241 26.86 7.89 1.58
C ASP A 241 27.35 6.95 2.69
#